data_AF-A0A2V8PPZ5-F1
#
_entry.id   AF-A0A2V8PPZ5-F1
#
_cell.length_a   1.000
_cell.length_b   1.000
_cell.length_c   1.000
_cell.angle_alpha   90.00
_cell.angle_beta   90.00
_cell.angle_gamma   90.00
#
_symmetry.space_group_name_H-M   'P 1'
#
loop_
_entity.id
_entity.type
_entity.pdbx_description
1 polymer ?
#
loop_
_entity_poly.entity_id
_entity_poly.type
_entity_poly.pdbx_seq_one_letter_code
_entity_poly.pdbx_strand_id
1 'polypeptide(L)'
;MLPRLPNMGTDVQSNGPIHVEGKSRKRKWRTSQILKLRIQYRGQCPRDPEFLHPNWYRDFEIADKTTLEQLAAIILEILGWSEDHLYEFKIKNCCYVNFGNDDDYIVDAKEPCVSCAIPMHLIDLTRGDSFEFIFDFGELYTFRLAVIAIYSITWKCSSAPRALSYRGKNILQYPGVFSRHAASAARSRLPTVDSPGRPKDRWRIRFVRQEDKLQLVKWRESNDKRLWQKAVTILDNRSLILEEIAKKVELPVDAIREWITIYNHQGLAGLNRPRKKRSPGKKGVALERKRVRVLGLIHSRPQAYGINRASWNHASLATAYKQCYEETISKATVGRILQKAGYKIKKARRVLSSPDPEYREKVDLVLTTLRNLQPNELFFFIDELGPLRVKKYGGRGIVHERDVHTVPQEQPNKGSVIMSGALNATTNQVSWLYSIPPQKIRRR
;
A
#
# COMPACT_ATOMS: atom_id res chain seq x y z
N MET A 1 4.56 -9.58 89.51
CA MET A 1 4.82 -10.80 88.73
C MET A 1 4.33 -10.56 87.30
N LEU A 2 5.26 -10.58 86.33
CA LEU A 2 5.13 -10.78 84.85
C LEU A 2 4.14 -9.92 84.02
N PRO A 3 4.42 -9.66 82.72
CA PRO A 3 5.67 -9.23 82.08
C PRO A 3 5.48 -8.07 81.05
N ARG A 4 6.61 -7.52 80.58
CA ARG A 4 6.78 -6.58 79.46
C ARG A 4 6.69 -7.28 78.10
N LEU A 5 6.25 -6.57 77.05
CA LEU A 5 6.75 -6.73 75.66
C LEU A 5 6.81 -5.37 74.93
N PRO A 6 7.88 -5.04 74.18
CA PRO A 6 8.08 -3.75 73.50
C PRO A 6 8.12 -3.78 71.95
N ASN A 7 7.98 -2.57 71.39
CA ASN A 7 8.52 -1.99 70.14
C ASN A 7 8.04 -2.40 68.73
N MET A 8 7.25 -1.47 68.14
CA MET A 8 7.50 -0.71 66.90
C MET A 8 8.55 -1.26 65.92
N GLY A 9 8.07 -1.73 64.77
CA GLY A 9 8.82 -1.89 63.52
C GLY A 9 8.01 -1.28 62.37
N THR A 10 8.65 -0.39 61.61
CA THR A 10 8.16 0.26 60.39
C THR A 10 8.30 -0.70 59.21
N ASP A 11 7.20 -1.09 58.57
CA ASP A 11 7.23 -1.80 57.29
C ASP A 11 6.67 -0.94 56.15
N VAL A 12 7.58 -0.56 55.27
CA VAL A 12 7.35 0.03 53.96
C VAL A 12 6.84 -1.06 53.02
N GLN A 13 5.56 -0.98 52.63
CA GLN A 13 5.01 -1.85 51.58
C GLN A 13 5.64 -1.50 50.23
N SER A 14 6.54 -2.36 49.76
CA SER A 14 7.05 -2.35 48.40
C SER A 14 5.98 -2.89 47.45
N ASN A 15 5.52 -2.04 46.51
CA ASN A 15 4.65 -2.46 45.41
C ASN A 15 5.44 -3.39 44.47
N GLY A 16 5.20 -4.70 44.59
CA GLY A 16 5.66 -5.71 43.64
C GLY A 16 5.05 -5.52 42.24
N PRO A 17 5.71 -6.01 41.18
CA PRO A 17 5.35 -5.71 39.81
C PRO A 17 4.03 -6.37 39.41
N ILE A 18 3.15 -5.57 38.80
CA ILE A 18 1.89 -5.96 38.19
C ILE A 18 2.18 -7.04 37.13
N HIS A 19 1.74 -8.27 37.41
CA HIS A 19 1.82 -9.39 36.48
C HIS A 19 0.83 -9.15 35.33
N VAL A 20 1.31 -8.54 34.25
CA VAL A 20 0.57 -8.45 32.99
C VAL A 20 0.58 -9.83 32.36
N GLU A 21 -0.54 -10.56 32.46
CA GLU A 21 -0.79 -11.79 31.72
C GLU A 21 -0.64 -11.53 30.21
N GLY A 22 0.58 -11.76 29.72
CA GLY A 22 0.84 -11.90 28.30
C GLY A 22 0.07 -13.10 27.79
N LYS A 23 -1.06 -12.87 27.13
CA LYS A 23 -1.79 -13.89 26.37
C LYS A 23 -0.86 -14.45 25.29
N SER A 24 -0.10 -15.48 25.65
CA SER A 24 0.70 -16.28 24.75
C SER A 24 -0.24 -16.83 23.69
N ARG A 25 -0.09 -16.34 22.46
CA ARG A 25 -0.75 -16.89 21.28
C ARG A 25 -0.30 -18.34 21.17
N LYS A 26 -1.12 -19.28 21.65
CA LYS A 26 -0.93 -20.73 21.45
C LYS A 26 -0.70 -20.97 19.96
N ARG A 27 0.56 -21.25 19.57
CA ARG A 27 0.93 -21.72 18.23
C ARG A 27 0.17 -23.02 18.01
N LYS A 28 -0.88 -23.00 17.17
CA LYS A 28 -1.52 -24.23 16.70
C LYS A 28 -0.46 -25.03 15.95
N TRP A 29 -0.13 -26.21 16.47
CA TRP A 29 0.81 -27.12 15.82
C TRP A 29 0.18 -27.60 14.51
N ARG A 30 0.82 -27.26 13.38
CA ARG A 30 0.42 -27.75 12.06
C ARG A 30 0.85 -29.22 11.94
N THR A 31 -0.05 -30.07 11.48
CA THR A 31 0.27 -31.46 11.13
C THR A 31 1.23 -31.48 9.95
N SER A 32 2.40 -32.09 10.12
CA SER A 32 3.36 -32.27 9.03
C SER A 32 2.75 -33.10 7.91
N GLN A 33 2.99 -32.69 6.68
CA GLN A 33 2.51 -33.40 5.48
C GLN A 33 3.71 -33.96 4.70
N ILE A 34 3.49 -35.05 3.98
CA ILE A 34 4.40 -35.53 2.94
C ILE A 34 3.77 -35.33 1.57
N LEU A 35 4.62 -34.95 0.63
CA LEU A 35 4.30 -34.85 -0.78
C LEU A 35 4.97 -36.00 -1.52
N LYS A 36 4.18 -36.75 -2.30
CA LYS A 36 4.69 -37.70 -3.30
C LYS A 36 4.80 -36.98 -4.63
N LEU A 37 6.02 -36.85 -5.13
CA LEU A 37 6.34 -36.17 -6.38
C LEU A 37 6.80 -37.17 -7.44
N ARG A 38 6.49 -36.87 -8.70
CA ARG A 38 7.06 -37.52 -9.88
C ARG A 38 7.81 -36.50 -10.70
N ILE A 39 9.08 -36.74 -10.97
CA ILE A 39 9.87 -35.95 -11.92
C ILE A 39 9.95 -36.68 -13.26
N GLN A 40 9.75 -35.93 -14.35
CA GLN A 40 9.83 -36.39 -15.73
C GLN A 40 10.73 -35.44 -16.52
N TYR A 41 11.51 -35.98 -17.44
CA TYR A 41 12.43 -35.18 -18.24
C TYR A 41 11.72 -34.63 -19.49
N ARG A 42 11.89 -33.33 -19.76
CA ARG A 42 11.34 -32.66 -20.94
C ARG A 42 12.37 -32.37 -22.02
N GLY A 43 13.66 -32.57 -21.75
CA GLY A 43 14.70 -32.24 -22.71
C GLY A 43 15.47 -30.98 -22.34
N GLN A 44 16.51 -30.71 -23.13
CA GLN A 44 17.20 -29.43 -23.21
C GLN A 44 16.44 -28.56 -24.22
N CYS A 45 16.12 -27.31 -23.85
CA CYS A 45 15.44 -26.35 -24.73
C CYS A 45 14.31 -26.99 -25.58
N PRO A 46 13.23 -27.49 -24.95
CA PRO A 46 12.23 -28.29 -25.64
C PRO A 46 11.58 -27.48 -26.78
N ARG A 47 11.72 -27.96 -28.02
CA ARG A 47 11.05 -27.37 -29.21
C ARG A 47 9.53 -27.43 -29.12
N ASP A 48 9.01 -28.45 -28.43
CA ASP A 48 7.59 -28.61 -28.12
C ASP A 48 7.36 -28.40 -26.61
N PRO A 49 6.60 -27.36 -26.20
CA PRO A 49 6.26 -27.09 -24.81
C PRO A 49 5.43 -28.17 -24.10
N GLU A 50 4.96 -29.21 -24.78
CA GLU A 50 4.25 -30.34 -24.15
C GLU A 50 5.08 -31.63 -24.13
N PHE A 51 6.24 -31.66 -24.79
CA PHE A 51 7.07 -32.85 -24.88
C PHE A 51 7.52 -33.35 -23.51
N LEU A 52 7.30 -34.64 -23.28
CA LEU A 52 7.76 -35.41 -22.14
C LEU A 52 8.48 -36.65 -22.65
N HIS A 53 9.66 -36.95 -22.13
CA HIS A 53 10.36 -38.17 -22.47
C HIS A 53 9.56 -39.38 -21.95
N PRO A 54 8.90 -40.17 -22.83
CA PRO A 54 7.80 -41.06 -22.43
C PRO A 54 8.26 -42.24 -21.56
N ASN A 55 9.57 -42.54 -21.56
CA ASN A 55 10.16 -43.68 -20.86
C ASN A 55 11.12 -43.28 -19.72
N TRP A 56 10.99 -42.06 -19.18
CA TRP A 56 11.83 -41.63 -18.06
C TRP A 56 11.02 -40.96 -16.94
N TYR A 57 11.09 -41.51 -15.71
CA TYR A 57 10.53 -40.86 -14.52
C TYR A 57 11.25 -41.29 -13.24
N ARG A 58 11.14 -40.49 -12.18
CA ARG A 58 11.48 -40.86 -10.80
C ARG A 58 10.34 -40.44 -9.87
N ASP A 59 9.87 -41.35 -9.02
CA ASP A 59 8.88 -41.09 -7.98
C ASP A 59 9.60 -41.04 -6.63
N PHE A 60 9.34 -40.02 -5.83
CA PHE A 60 9.98 -39.83 -4.53
C PHE A 60 9.06 -39.05 -3.57
N GLU A 61 9.37 -39.14 -2.28
CA GLU A 61 8.63 -38.48 -1.20
C GLU A 61 9.49 -37.44 -0.50
N ILE A 62 8.88 -36.31 -0.17
CA ILE A 62 9.53 -35.23 0.60
C ILE A 62 8.60 -34.73 1.72
N ALA A 63 9.20 -34.19 2.77
CA ALA A 63 8.45 -33.45 3.78
C ALA A 63 7.98 -32.09 3.24
N ASP A 64 6.82 -31.62 3.69
CA ASP A 64 6.28 -30.31 3.32
C ASP A 64 7.09 -29.11 3.86
N LYS A 65 7.97 -29.36 4.83
CA LYS A 65 8.91 -28.37 5.37
C LYS A 65 10.15 -28.19 4.50
N THR A 66 10.40 -29.09 3.56
CA THR A 66 11.53 -29.00 2.62
C THR A 66 11.43 -27.70 1.81
N THR A 67 12.53 -26.96 1.69
CA THR A 67 12.62 -25.76 0.83
C THR A 67 12.82 -26.13 -0.63
N LEU A 68 12.58 -25.20 -1.56
CA LEU A 68 12.89 -25.44 -2.97
C LEU A 68 14.40 -25.66 -3.20
N GLU A 69 15.28 -25.01 -2.43
CA GLU A 69 16.72 -25.31 -2.43
C GLU A 69 17.02 -26.76 -2.03
N GLN A 70 16.39 -27.24 -0.96
CA GLN A 70 16.54 -28.63 -0.52
C GLN A 70 15.92 -29.61 -1.52
N LEU A 71 14.81 -29.24 -2.16
CA LEU A 71 14.20 -30.02 -3.23
C LEU A 71 15.14 -30.12 -4.43
N ALA A 72 15.80 -29.02 -4.84
CA ALA A 72 16.79 -29.04 -5.90
C ALA A 72 17.95 -29.98 -5.55
N ALA A 73 18.49 -29.91 -4.32
CA ALA A 73 19.53 -30.83 -3.87
C ALA A 73 19.08 -32.31 -3.95
N ILE A 74 17.85 -32.62 -3.52
CA ILE A 74 17.26 -33.96 -3.64
C ILE A 74 17.14 -34.38 -5.11
N ILE A 75 16.68 -33.49 -6.00
CA ILE A 75 16.55 -33.78 -7.44
C ILE A 75 17.91 -34.08 -8.04
N LEU A 76 18.92 -33.26 -7.76
CA LEU A 76 20.26 -33.44 -8.29
C LEU A 76 20.89 -34.75 -7.77
N GLU A 77 20.65 -35.12 -6.52
CA GLU A 77 21.10 -36.40 -5.98
C GLU A 77 20.42 -37.61 -6.68
N ILE A 78 19.12 -37.53 -6.92
CA ILE A 78 18.35 -38.53 -7.69
C ILE A 78 18.92 -38.69 -9.10
N LEU A 79 19.33 -37.58 -9.72
CA LEU A 79 19.95 -37.56 -11.04
C LEU A 79 21.41 -38.00 -11.04
N GLY A 80 22.09 -37.88 -9.89
CA GLY A 80 23.54 -38.07 -9.75
C GLY A 80 24.34 -36.89 -10.34
N TRP A 81 23.82 -35.68 -10.21
CA TRP A 81 24.38 -34.43 -10.76
C TRP A 81 25.02 -33.59 -9.64
N SER A 82 25.99 -32.75 -10.01
CA SER A 82 26.56 -31.73 -9.13
C SER A 82 25.66 -30.50 -9.05
N GLU A 83 25.66 -29.82 -7.89
CA GLU A 83 25.02 -28.51 -7.68
C GLU A 83 26.02 -27.39 -8.02
N ASP A 84 26.47 -27.35 -9.27
CA ASP A 84 27.47 -26.40 -9.80
C ASP A 84 26.88 -25.31 -10.69
N HIS A 85 25.58 -25.38 -11.00
CA HIS A 85 24.88 -24.41 -11.83
C HIS A 85 23.69 -23.75 -11.14
N LEU A 86 23.28 -22.63 -11.72
CA LEU A 86 22.06 -21.90 -11.37
C LEU A 86 20.82 -22.68 -11.82
N TYR A 87 19.72 -22.46 -11.13
CA TYR A 87 18.46 -23.13 -11.43
C TYR A 87 17.24 -22.30 -11.03
N GLU A 88 16.11 -22.63 -11.63
CA GLU A 88 14.82 -22.04 -11.29
C GLU A 88 13.70 -23.09 -11.22
N PHE A 89 12.67 -22.75 -10.45
CA PHE A 89 11.38 -23.44 -10.44
C PHE A 89 10.31 -22.48 -10.93
N LYS A 90 9.53 -22.92 -11.94
CA LYS A 90 8.33 -22.20 -12.38
C LYS A 90 7.11 -22.89 -11.79
N ILE A 91 6.51 -22.26 -10.77
CA ILE A 91 5.37 -22.82 -10.03
C ILE A 91 4.22 -21.81 -10.09
N LYS A 92 3.12 -22.21 -10.74
CA LYS A 92 1.97 -21.32 -11.00
C LYS A 92 2.43 -20.05 -11.71
N ASN A 93 2.22 -18.88 -11.10
CA ASN A 93 2.58 -17.58 -11.66
C ASN A 93 3.84 -17.00 -10.99
N CYS A 94 4.64 -17.82 -10.32
CA CYS A 94 5.84 -17.38 -9.61
C CYS A 94 7.07 -18.12 -10.14
N CYS A 95 8.12 -17.36 -10.41
CA CYS A 95 9.46 -17.88 -10.69
C CYS A 95 10.31 -17.84 -9.41
N TYR A 96 10.82 -19.00 -8.99
CA TYR A 96 11.71 -19.15 -7.85
C TYR A 96 13.10 -19.47 -8.37
N VAL A 97 14.09 -18.63 -8.07
CA VAL A 97 15.42 -18.72 -8.67
C VAL A 97 16.48 -18.89 -7.59
N ASN A 98 17.52 -19.66 -7.92
CA ASN A 98 18.78 -19.70 -7.19
C ASN A 98 19.88 -19.14 -8.11
N PHE A 99 20.40 -17.95 -7.75
CA PHE A 99 21.50 -17.27 -8.42
C PHE A 99 22.88 -17.58 -7.80
N GLY A 100 22.96 -18.62 -6.97
CA GLY A 100 24.17 -18.97 -6.25
C GLY A 100 24.36 -18.14 -4.98
N ASN A 101 25.55 -18.27 -4.39
CA ASN A 101 25.92 -17.64 -3.13
C ASN A 101 27.02 -16.58 -3.28
N ASP A 102 27.28 -16.15 -4.52
CA ASP A 102 28.31 -15.17 -4.83
C ASP A 102 28.12 -13.86 -4.04
N ASP A 103 29.22 -13.13 -3.88
CA ASP A 103 29.24 -11.87 -3.13
C ASP A 103 28.37 -10.79 -3.80
N ASP A 104 28.24 -10.84 -5.13
CA ASP A 104 27.30 -9.99 -5.86
C ASP A 104 25.87 -10.55 -5.79
N TYR A 105 25.20 -10.20 -4.69
CA TYR A 105 23.81 -10.60 -4.45
C TYR A 105 22.79 -9.70 -5.17
N ILE A 106 23.21 -8.70 -5.93
CA ILE A 106 22.32 -7.81 -6.66
C ILE A 106 22.19 -8.30 -8.10
N VAL A 107 20.97 -8.65 -8.50
CA VAL A 107 20.73 -9.30 -9.80
C VAL A 107 19.89 -8.43 -10.71
N ASP A 108 20.25 -8.38 -11.99
CA ASP A 108 19.48 -7.72 -13.04
C ASP A 108 18.45 -8.68 -13.67
N ALA A 109 17.53 -9.15 -12.82
CA ALA A 109 16.43 -10.00 -13.26
C ALA A 109 15.26 -9.12 -13.76
N LYS A 110 15.02 -9.13 -15.07
CA LYS A 110 13.91 -8.41 -15.72
C LYS A 110 12.54 -8.93 -15.30
N GLU A 111 12.42 -10.24 -15.14
CA GLU A 111 11.16 -10.87 -14.73
C GLU A 111 11.00 -10.90 -13.20
N PRO A 112 9.77 -10.78 -12.67
CA PRO A 112 9.51 -10.95 -11.25
C PRO A 112 9.87 -12.35 -10.75
N CYS A 113 10.95 -12.44 -9.96
CA CYS A 113 11.40 -13.67 -9.34
C CYS A 113 11.65 -13.49 -7.83
N VAL A 114 11.59 -14.60 -7.11
CA VAL A 114 11.87 -14.70 -5.67
C VAL A 114 12.82 -15.87 -5.39
N SER A 115 13.28 -16.02 -4.15
CA SER A 115 14.27 -17.04 -3.81
C SER A 115 13.67 -18.44 -3.61
N CYS A 116 14.46 -19.46 -3.94
CA CYS A 116 14.19 -20.87 -3.62
C CYS A 116 14.22 -21.22 -2.11
N ALA A 117 14.43 -20.26 -1.20
CA ALA A 117 14.41 -20.50 0.25
C ALA A 117 13.00 -20.80 0.81
N ILE A 118 11.95 -20.61 0.00
CA ILE A 118 10.57 -20.88 0.41
C ILE A 118 10.33 -22.39 0.68
N PRO A 119 9.69 -22.76 1.80
CA PRO A 119 9.28 -24.13 2.06
C PRO A 119 8.03 -24.53 1.26
N MET A 120 7.97 -25.79 0.85
CA MET A 120 6.91 -26.33 -0.01
C MET A 120 5.50 -26.09 0.55
N HIS A 121 5.30 -26.15 1.86
CA HIS A 121 3.98 -25.91 2.45
C HIS A 121 3.45 -24.46 2.37
N LEU A 122 4.30 -23.49 2.04
CA LEU A 122 3.85 -22.11 1.78
C LEU A 122 3.50 -21.89 0.30
N ILE A 123 3.80 -22.86 -0.54
CA ILE A 123 3.38 -22.93 -1.92
C ILE A 123 2.07 -23.70 -1.90
N ASP A 124 0.95 -23.08 -2.29
CA ASP A 124 -0.40 -23.65 -2.18
C ASP A 124 -0.62 -24.82 -3.18
N LEU A 125 0.21 -25.86 -3.14
CA LEU A 125 0.15 -27.01 -4.03
C LEU A 125 -0.96 -27.96 -3.62
N THR A 126 -1.65 -28.47 -4.62
CA THR A 126 -2.72 -29.46 -4.49
C THR A 126 -2.38 -30.72 -5.29
N ARG A 127 -3.08 -31.81 -5.00
CA ARG A 127 -2.92 -33.06 -5.74
C ARG A 127 -3.26 -32.83 -7.22
N GLY A 128 -2.37 -33.22 -8.12
CA GLY A 128 -2.51 -33.04 -9.56
C GLY A 128 -1.79 -31.80 -10.11
N ASP A 129 -1.36 -30.87 -9.25
CA ASP A 129 -0.55 -29.73 -9.69
C ASP A 129 0.77 -30.22 -10.28
N SER A 130 1.23 -29.55 -11.34
CA SER A 130 2.58 -29.76 -11.88
C SER A 130 3.31 -28.44 -12.05
N PHE A 131 4.62 -28.48 -11.94
CA PHE A 131 5.51 -27.34 -12.06
C PHE A 131 6.83 -27.75 -12.71
N GLU A 132 7.64 -26.77 -13.08
CA GLU A 132 8.90 -27.00 -13.79
C GLU A 132 10.10 -26.74 -12.90
N PHE A 133 11.15 -27.53 -13.10
CA PHE A 133 12.49 -27.30 -12.60
C PHE A 133 13.43 -27.19 -13.80
N ILE A 134 14.11 -26.06 -13.92
CA ILE A 134 15.04 -25.77 -15.02
C ILE A 134 16.41 -25.62 -14.37
N PHE A 135 17.35 -26.48 -14.79
CA PHE A 135 18.70 -26.52 -14.27
C PHE A 135 19.70 -26.18 -15.38
N ASP A 136 20.74 -25.42 -15.02
CA ASP A 136 21.76 -24.90 -15.92
C ASP A 136 21.17 -23.94 -16.97
N PHE A 137 21.39 -22.64 -16.80
CA PHE A 137 20.87 -21.63 -17.74
C PHE A 137 21.57 -21.60 -19.10
N GLY A 138 22.70 -22.30 -19.24
CA GLY A 138 23.36 -22.51 -20.54
C GLY A 138 22.68 -23.61 -21.36
N GLU A 139 22.40 -24.75 -20.73
CA GLU A 139 21.85 -25.95 -21.40
C GLU A 139 20.32 -26.11 -21.28
N LEU A 140 19.71 -25.46 -20.28
CA LEU A 140 18.28 -25.43 -20.00
C LEU A 140 17.65 -26.82 -19.84
N TYR A 141 18.25 -27.66 -18.99
CA TYR A 141 17.69 -28.97 -18.65
C TYR A 141 16.35 -28.80 -17.94
N THR A 142 15.27 -29.16 -18.63
CA THR A 142 13.91 -28.92 -18.14
C THR A 142 13.30 -30.23 -17.62
N PHE A 143 12.79 -30.18 -16.39
CA PHE A 143 12.08 -31.26 -15.75
C PHE A 143 10.69 -30.83 -15.32
N ARG A 144 9.69 -31.69 -15.55
CA ARG A 144 8.33 -31.52 -15.02
C ARG A 144 8.21 -32.30 -13.72
N LEU A 145 7.78 -31.64 -12.66
CA LEU A 145 7.40 -32.25 -11.40
C LEU A 145 5.88 -32.26 -11.26
N ALA A 146 5.30 -33.42 -10.95
CA ALA A 146 3.87 -33.58 -10.71
C ALA A 146 3.61 -34.06 -9.28
N VAL A 147 2.64 -33.41 -8.60
CA VAL A 147 2.20 -33.78 -7.25
C VAL A 147 1.20 -34.93 -7.34
N ILE A 148 1.66 -36.16 -7.09
CA ILE A 148 0.83 -37.36 -7.18
C ILE A 148 -0.13 -37.46 -6.00
N ALA A 149 0.36 -37.18 -4.80
CA ALA A 149 -0.40 -37.28 -3.56
C ALA A 149 0.17 -36.37 -2.47
N ILE A 150 -0.71 -35.94 -1.56
CA ILE A 150 -0.37 -35.22 -0.34
C ILE A 150 -1.08 -35.94 0.80
N TYR A 151 -0.36 -36.34 1.85
CA TYR A 151 -0.96 -37.00 3.02
C TYR A 151 -0.35 -36.48 4.32
N SER A 152 -1.17 -36.44 5.37
CA SER A 152 -0.77 -36.04 6.71
C SER A 152 -0.13 -37.21 7.45
N ILE A 153 0.93 -36.92 8.22
CA ILE A 153 1.60 -37.93 9.03
C ILE A 153 1.35 -37.75 10.51
N THR A 154 1.01 -38.87 11.16
CA THR A 154 1.12 -39.05 12.61
C THR A 154 2.56 -39.42 12.97
N TRP A 155 3.12 -38.76 13.98
CA TRP A 155 4.52 -38.74 14.42
C TRP A 155 5.34 -40.06 14.43
N LYS A 156 4.72 -41.23 14.28
CA LYS A 156 5.36 -42.55 14.28
C LYS A 156 5.84 -43.05 12.91
N CYS A 157 5.48 -42.41 11.79
CA CYS A 157 5.89 -42.87 10.45
C CYS A 157 6.36 -41.70 9.57
N SER A 158 7.67 -41.55 9.39
CA SER A 158 8.30 -41.46 8.05
C SER A 158 9.74 -40.96 8.11
N SER A 159 10.65 -41.75 7.55
CA SER A 159 12.00 -41.37 7.17
C SER A 159 12.01 -40.68 5.80
N ALA A 160 11.28 -39.56 5.65
CA ALA A 160 11.36 -38.76 4.43
C ALA A 160 12.64 -37.90 4.44
N PRO A 161 13.33 -37.76 3.31
CA PRO A 161 12.91 -38.13 1.96
C PRO A 161 13.22 -39.58 1.55
N ARG A 162 12.51 -40.11 0.53
CA ARG A 162 12.70 -41.49 0.02
C ARG A 162 12.44 -41.59 -1.48
N ALA A 163 13.27 -42.33 -2.21
CA ALA A 163 12.92 -42.81 -3.56
C ALA A 163 11.88 -43.93 -3.47
N LEU A 164 10.91 -43.93 -4.39
CA LEU A 164 9.83 -44.92 -4.45
C LEU A 164 9.94 -45.84 -5.67
N SER A 165 10.00 -45.26 -6.86
CA SER A 165 10.10 -46.03 -8.11
C SER A 165 10.73 -45.20 -9.22
N TYR A 166 11.27 -45.85 -10.24
CA TYR A 166 11.91 -45.15 -11.37
C TYR A 166 11.77 -45.93 -12.67
N ARG A 167 11.92 -45.23 -13.80
CA ARG A 167 11.99 -45.82 -15.15
C ARG A 167 13.02 -45.10 -16.00
N GLY A 168 13.74 -45.85 -16.84
CA GLY A 168 14.76 -45.31 -17.74
C GLY A 168 16.12 -45.10 -17.08
N LYS A 169 17.20 -45.11 -17.89
CA LYS A 169 18.58 -44.89 -17.44
C LYS A 169 18.79 -43.45 -16.94
N ASN A 170 19.80 -43.20 -16.11
CA ASN A 170 20.11 -41.84 -15.67
C ASN A 170 20.61 -40.99 -16.84
N ILE A 171 20.25 -39.71 -16.80
CA ILE A 171 20.72 -38.70 -17.74
C ILE A 171 22.06 -38.22 -17.21
N LEU A 172 23.08 -38.14 -18.06
CA LEU A 172 24.41 -37.66 -17.65
C LEU A 172 24.43 -36.14 -17.77
N GLN A 173 24.89 -35.45 -16.72
CA GLN A 173 25.09 -34.00 -16.74
C GLN A 173 26.16 -33.60 -17.77
N TYR A 174 27.28 -34.32 -17.79
CA TYR A 174 28.41 -34.09 -18.71
C TYR A 174 28.74 -35.36 -19.50
N PRO A 175 27.98 -35.67 -20.57
CA PRO A 175 28.15 -36.93 -21.30
C PRO A 175 29.53 -37.10 -21.94
N GLY A 176 30.24 -36.01 -22.25
CA GLY A 176 31.57 -36.03 -22.89
C GLY A 176 32.76 -36.18 -21.94
N VAL A 177 32.56 -36.09 -20.62
CA VAL A 177 33.66 -36.08 -19.62
C VAL A 177 34.00 -37.49 -19.14
N PHE A 178 33.07 -38.44 -19.25
CA PHE A 178 33.25 -39.79 -18.73
C PHE A 178 33.93 -40.73 -19.73
N SER A 179 34.79 -41.63 -19.21
CA SER A 179 35.19 -42.82 -19.96
C SER A 179 33.97 -43.70 -20.25
N ARG A 180 34.02 -44.54 -21.30
CA ARG A 180 32.90 -45.42 -21.68
C ARG A 180 32.36 -46.26 -20.50
N HIS A 181 33.26 -46.80 -19.67
CA HIS A 181 32.90 -47.59 -18.48
C HIS A 181 32.21 -46.72 -17.42
N ALA A 182 32.77 -45.54 -17.12
CA ALA A 182 32.19 -44.63 -16.13
C ALA A 182 30.82 -44.10 -16.57
N ALA A 183 30.64 -43.80 -17.86
CA ALA A 183 29.36 -43.39 -18.43
C ALA A 183 28.30 -44.50 -18.32
N SER A 184 28.68 -45.76 -18.54
CA SER A 184 27.79 -46.91 -18.41
C SER A 184 27.37 -47.13 -16.95
N ALA A 185 28.32 -47.05 -16.01
CA ALA A 185 28.06 -47.15 -14.58
C ALA A 185 27.13 -46.03 -14.09
N ALA A 186 27.41 -44.78 -14.46
CA ALA A 186 26.60 -43.62 -14.08
C ALA A 186 25.15 -43.72 -14.61
N ARG A 187 24.96 -44.18 -15.86
CA ARG A 187 23.63 -44.43 -16.44
C ARG A 187 22.84 -45.53 -15.71
N SER A 188 23.54 -46.47 -15.10
CA SER A 188 22.95 -47.65 -14.44
C SER A 188 22.84 -47.50 -12.91
N ARG A 189 23.36 -46.40 -12.33
CA ARG A 189 23.25 -46.07 -10.90
C ARG A 189 21.80 -46.06 -10.45
N LEU A 190 21.51 -46.70 -9.32
CA LEU A 190 20.21 -46.63 -8.66
C LEU A 190 19.96 -45.21 -8.11
N PRO A 191 18.78 -44.60 -8.34
CA PRO A 191 18.46 -43.31 -7.75
C PRO A 191 18.35 -43.44 -6.22
N THR A 192 19.21 -42.75 -5.50
CA THR A 192 19.16 -42.64 -4.03
C THR A 192 18.59 -41.28 -3.64
N VAL A 193 18.08 -41.20 -2.41
CA VAL A 193 17.62 -39.96 -1.83
C VAL A 193 18.05 -39.94 -0.37
N ASP A 194 19.00 -39.07 -0.05
CA ASP A 194 19.42 -38.82 1.31
C ASP A 194 18.67 -37.63 1.91
N SER A 195 18.72 -37.53 3.24
CA SER A 195 18.13 -36.39 3.93
C SER A 195 18.86 -35.11 3.52
N PRO A 196 18.15 -34.08 3.01
CA PRO A 196 18.80 -32.84 2.65
C PRO A 196 19.44 -32.25 3.90
N GLY A 197 20.65 -31.72 3.75
CA GLY A 197 21.33 -30.99 4.82
C GLY A 197 20.46 -29.86 5.39
N ARG A 198 20.91 -29.28 6.51
CA ARG A 198 20.21 -28.13 7.09
C ARG A 198 20.06 -27.01 6.03
N PRO A 199 18.93 -26.29 6.00
CA PRO A 199 18.76 -25.16 5.09
C PRO A 199 19.96 -24.21 5.20
N LYS A 200 20.63 -23.94 4.07
CA LYS A 200 21.81 -23.06 3.99
C LYS A 200 21.41 -21.67 4.53
N ASP A 201 22.23 -21.00 5.32
CA ASP A 201 22.09 -19.61 5.79
C ASP A 201 20.64 -19.09 5.92
N ARG A 202 19.84 -19.67 6.83
CA ARG A 202 18.39 -19.44 6.94
C ARG A 202 17.97 -17.96 7.04
N TRP A 203 18.83 -17.11 7.58
CA TRP A 203 18.56 -15.68 7.81
C TRP A 203 19.45 -14.78 6.96
N ARG A 204 19.85 -15.27 5.78
CA ARG A 204 20.58 -14.51 4.77
C ARG A 204 19.68 -14.25 3.57
N ILE A 205 19.73 -13.03 3.05
CA ILE A 205 19.08 -12.62 1.82
C ILE A 205 19.81 -13.29 0.65
N ARG A 206 19.09 -14.06 -0.17
CA ARG A 206 19.72 -14.77 -1.30
C ARG A 206 20.16 -13.80 -2.39
N PHE A 207 19.26 -12.93 -2.81
CA PHE A 207 19.55 -11.88 -3.77
C PHE A 207 18.57 -10.73 -3.62
N VAL A 208 18.91 -9.59 -4.20
CA VAL A 208 18.04 -8.41 -4.33
C VAL A 208 17.97 -8.04 -5.81
N ARG A 209 16.77 -7.96 -6.36
CA ARG A 209 16.59 -7.51 -7.76
C ARG A 209 16.94 -6.03 -7.89
N GLN A 210 17.46 -5.62 -9.04
CA GLN A 210 17.81 -4.22 -9.28
C GLN A 210 16.61 -3.26 -9.09
N GLU A 211 15.41 -3.66 -9.51
CA GLU A 211 14.17 -2.91 -9.27
C GLU A 211 13.87 -2.73 -7.77
N ASP A 212 14.02 -3.82 -7.00
CA ASP A 212 13.79 -3.81 -5.56
C ASP A 212 14.84 -2.93 -4.86
N LYS A 213 16.11 -2.99 -5.29
CA LYS A 213 17.19 -2.13 -4.78
C LYS A 213 16.84 -0.65 -4.95
N LEU A 214 16.36 -0.24 -6.12
CA LEU A 214 15.95 1.15 -6.36
C LEU A 214 14.86 1.61 -5.39
N GLN A 215 13.91 0.74 -5.05
CA GLN A 215 12.86 1.04 -4.07
C GLN A 215 13.40 1.05 -2.63
N LEU A 216 14.28 0.11 -2.28
CA LEU A 216 14.91 0.03 -0.96
C LEU A 216 15.80 1.25 -0.69
N VAL A 217 16.53 1.76 -1.69
CA VAL A 217 17.28 3.02 -1.57
C VAL A 217 16.34 4.20 -1.26
N LYS A 218 15.22 4.32 -1.97
CA LYS A 218 14.19 5.34 -1.66
C LYS A 218 13.61 5.18 -0.25
N TRP A 219 13.43 3.95 0.21
CA TRP A 219 12.96 3.69 1.58
C TRP A 219 14.02 4.05 2.63
N ARG A 220 15.31 3.87 2.31
CA ARG A 220 16.44 4.27 3.15
C ARG A 220 16.57 5.78 3.29
N GLU A 221 16.11 6.55 2.31
CA GLU A 221 16.07 8.02 2.35
C GLU A 221 14.74 8.58 2.88
N SER A 222 13.77 7.71 3.18
CA SER A 222 12.43 8.14 3.61
C SER A 222 12.38 8.54 5.08
N ASN A 223 11.52 9.52 5.40
CA ASN A 223 11.22 9.93 6.79
C ASN A 223 10.33 8.91 7.54
N ASP A 224 9.78 7.89 6.87
CA ASP A 224 9.03 6.82 7.56
C ASP A 224 10.01 5.83 8.21
N LYS A 225 10.10 5.88 9.55
CA LYS A 225 10.95 4.98 10.35
C LYS A 225 10.77 3.51 9.95
N ARG A 226 9.55 3.06 9.65
CA ARG A 226 9.30 1.64 9.37
C ARG A 226 9.78 1.22 7.98
N LEU A 227 9.72 2.10 6.99
CA LEU A 227 10.28 1.83 5.66
C LEU A 227 11.80 1.85 5.70
N TRP A 228 12.38 2.83 6.40
CA TRP A 228 13.82 2.90 6.65
C TRP A 228 14.36 1.64 7.32
N GLN A 229 13.73 1.18 8.41
CA GLN A 229 14.14 -0.03 9.12
C GLN A 229 14.15 -1.27 8.21
N LYS A 230 13.13 -1.43 7.34
CA LYS A 230 13.07 -2.52 6.36
C LYS A 230 14.20 -2.41 5.34
N ALA A 231 14.43 -1.23 4.79
CA ALA A 231 15.49 -1.01 3.81
C ALA A 231 16.87 -1.35 4.35
N VAL A 232 17.20 -0.86 5.55
CA VAL A 232 18.46 -1.15 6.23
C VAL A 232 18.59 -2.65 6.50
N THR A 233 17.51 -3.31 6.95
CA THR A 233 17.54 -4.75 7.22
C THR A 233 17.88 -5.57 5.99
N ILE A 234 17.33 -5.25 4.81
CA ILE A 234 17.57 -6.04 3.59
C ILE A 234 18.92 -5.72 2.96
N LEU A 235 19.28 -4.44 2.85
CA LEU A 235 20.51 -4.01 2.18
C LEU A 235 21.77 -4.34 3.00
N ASP A 236 21.70 -4.22 4.33
CA ASP A 236 22.88 -4.44 5.18
C ASP A 236 23.01 -5.92 5.64
N ASN A 237 22.05 -6.81 5.30
CA ASN A 237 22.05 -8.22 5.74
C ASN A 237 23.25 -9.03 5.29
N ARG A 238 23.81 -8.73 4.12
CA ARG A 238 25.00 -9.42 3.59
C ARG A 238 26.31 -8.89 4.19
N SER A 239 26.29 -7.69 4.78
CA SER A 239 27.49 -7.00 5.27
C SER A 239 27.61 -6.99 6.79
N LEU A 240 26.50 -7.08 7.53
CA LEU A 240 26.46 -6.99 8.99
C LEU A 240 25.80 -8.23 9.60
N ILE A 241 26.18 -8.55 10.84
CA ILE A 241 25.52 -9.60 11.61
C ILE A 241 24.12 -9.13 12.08
N LEU A 242 23.22 -10.08 12.34
CA LEU A 242 21.82 -9.79 12.66
C LEU A 242 21.66 -8.95 13.93
N GLU A 243 22.54 -9.14 14.91
CA GLU A 243 22.57 -8.43 16.19
C GLU A 243 22.94 -6.96 16.01
N GLU A 244 23.88 -6.66 15.11
CA GLU A 244 24.26 -5.29 14.76
C GLU A 244 23.15 -4.58 14.01
N ILE A 245 22.50 -5.27 13.07
CA ILE A 245 21.33 -4.74 12.36
C ILE A 245 20.21 -4.45 13.36
N ALA A 246 19.93 -5.38 14.29
CA ALA A 246 18.93 -5.22 15.35
C ALA A 246 19.19 -3.99 16.22
N LYS A 247 20.44 -3.77 16.63
CA LYS A 247 20.86 -2.58 17.36
C LYS A 247 20.68 -1.32 16.52
N LYS A 248 21.07 -1.34 15.25
CA LYS A 248 20.97 -0.20 14.32
C LYS A 248 19.53 0.23 14.05
N VAL A 249 18.62 -0.73 13.87
CA VAL A 249 17.21 -0.44 13.56
C VAL A 249 16.31 -0.35 14.80
N GLU A 250 16.86 -0.59 15.99
CA GLU A 250 16.14 -0.61 17.29
C GLU A 250 14.95 -1.59 17.30
N LEU A 251 15.13 -2.80 16.77
CA LEU A 251 14.10 -3.85 16.75
C LEU A 251 14.63 -5.18 17.30
N PRO A 252 13.77 -6.04 17.84
CA PRO A 252 14.18 -7.39 18.24
C PRO A 252 14.62 -8.21 17.02
N VAL A 253 15.63 -9.06 17.21
CA VAL A 253 16.20 -9.93 16.17
C VAL A 253 15.13 -10.77 15.47
N ASP A 254 14.11 -11.24 16.20
CA ASP A 254 13.04 -12.04 15.62
C ASP A 254 12.21 -11.29 14.56
N ALA A 255 12.02 -9.98 14.71
CA ALA A 255 11.34 -9.17 13.70
C ALA A 255 12.17 -9.05 12.41
N ILE A 256 13.50 -8.93 12.55
CA ILE A 256 14.44 -8.92 11.42
C ILE A 256 14.43 -10.28 10.70
N ARG A 257 14.50 -11.38 11.47
CA ARG A 257 14.41 -12.74 10.92
C ARG A 257 13.11 -12.94 10.15
N GLU A 258 11.99 -12.43 10.65
CA GLU A 258 10.71 -12.46 9.97
C GLU A 258 10.75 -11.67 8.65
N TRP A 259 11.32 -10.46 8.64
CA TRP A 259 11.44 -9.66 7.42
C TRP A 259 12.33 -10.29 6.36
N ILE A 260 13.47 -10.85 6.76
CA ILE A 260 14.36 -11.58 5.84
C ILE A 260 13.64 -12.78 5.23
N THR A 261 12.95 -13.57 6.07
CA THR A 261 12.16 -14.72 5.62
C THR A 261 11.06 -14.29 4.63
N ILE A 262 10.33 -13.21 4.96
CA ILE A 262 9.27 -12.68 4.10
C ILE A 262 9.83 -12.20 2.76
N TYR A 263 10.97 -11.48 2.77
CA TYR A 263 11.58 -10.98 1.55
C TYR A 263 12.09 -12.13 0.66
N ASN A 264 12.76 -13.13 1.23
CA ASN A 264 13.19 -14.30 0.45
C ASN A 264 11.99 -15.04 -0.19
N HIS A 265 10.85 -15.13 0.51
CA HIS A 265 9.67 -15.84 -0.01
C HIS A 265 8.81 -15.04 -0.99
N GLN A 266 8.76 -13.70 -0.86
CA GLN A 266 7.75 -12.86 -1.53
C GLN A 266 8.31 -11.56 -2.11
N GLY A 267 9.62 -11.34 -2.02
CA GLY A 267 10.29 -10.10 -2.43
C GLY A 267 9.76 -8.86 -1.71
N LEU A 268 9.85 -7.73 -2.39
CA LEU A 268 9.40 -6.43 -1.87
C LEU A 268 7.89 -6.39 -1.55
N ALA A 269 7.08 -7.12 -2.33
CA ALA A 269 5.62 -7.22 -2.14
C ALA A 269 5.25 -7.83 -0.78
N GLY A 270 6.07 -8.77 -0.27
CA GLY A 270 5.90 -9.35 1.05
C GLY A 270 6.19 -8.37 2.19
N LEU A 271 7.21 -7.53 2.04
CA LEU A 271 7.61 -6.57 3.07
C LEU A 271 6.59 -5.45 3.25
N ASN A 272 6.01 -4.95 2.16
CA ASN A 272 5.00 -3.91 2.22
C ASN A 272 3.65 -4.40 1.70
N ARG A 273 3.12 -5.44 2.35
CA ARG A 273 1.79 -5.94 2.01
C ARG A 273 0.78 -4.78 2.08
N PRO A 274 0.02 -4.52 1.00
CA PRO A 274 -1.06 -3.55 1.08
C PRO A 274 -1.97 -3.97 2.23
N ARG A 275 -2.24 -3.03 3.13
CA ARG A 275 -3.15 -3.26 4.25
C ARG A 275 -4.42 -3.87 3.66
N LYS A 276 -4.72 -5.14 3.99
CA LYS A 276 -6.00 -5.75 3.59
C LYS A 276 -7.08 -4.74 3.96
N LYS A 277 -7.77 -4.20 2.95
CA LYS A 277 -8.94 -3.37 3.18
C LYS A 277 -9.84 -4.24 4.04
N ARG A 278 -9.99 -3.90 5.32
CA ARG A 278 -10.85 -4.67 6.21
C ARG A 278 -12.19 -4.74 5.49
N SER A 279 -12.60 -5.95 5.09
CA SER A 279 -13.94 -6.15 4.56
C SER A 279 -14.88 -5.43 5.52
N PRO A 280 -15.81 -4.60 5.02
CA PRO A 280 -16.72 -3.89 5.90
C PRO A 280 -17.52 -4.94 6.67
N GLY A 281 -17.03 -5.35 7.84
CA GLY A 281 -17.77 -6.22 8.73
C GLY A 281 -19.01 -5.48 9.23
N LYS A 282 -19.65 -5.97 10.30
CA LYS A 282 -20.83 -5.29 10.90
C LYS A 282 -20.64 -3.77 11.07
N LYS A 283 -19.43 -3.31 11.40
CA LYS A 283 -19.09 -1.88 11.55
C LYS A 283 -19.11 -1.09 10.23
N GLY A 284 -18.76 -1.69 9.10
CA GLY A 284 -18.76 -1.03 7.80
C GLY A 284 -20.18 -0.88 7.23
N VAL A 285 -21.02 -1.91 7.39
CA VAL A 285 -22.45 -1.84 7.05
C VAL A 285 -23.16 -0.76 7.90
N ALA A 286 -22.86 -0.69 9.20
CA ALA A 286 -23.39 0.34 10.07
C ALA A 286 -22.95 1.75 9.66
N LEU A 287 -21.71 1.92 9.20
CA LEU A 287 -21.20 3.21 8.73
C LEU A 287 -21.86 3.64 7.42
N GLU A 288 -22.10 2.71 6.49
CA GLU A 288 -22.79 3.03 5.24
C GLU A 288 -24.26 3.40 5.48
N ARG A 289 -24.93 2.70 6.41
CA ARG A 289 -26.28 3.08 6.88
C ARG A 289 -26.32 4.51 7.44
N LYS A 290 -25.33 4.87 8.27
CA LYS A 290 -25.17 6.25 8.79
C LYS A 290 -24.97 7.25 7.67
N ARG A 291 -24.15 6.91 6.67
CA ARG A 291 -23.88 7.76 5.51
C ARG A 291 -25.15 8.06 4.73
N VAL A 292 -25.93 7.05 4.33
CA VAL A 292 -27.17 7.24 3.56
C VAL A 292 -28.15 8.13 4.30
N ARG A 293 -28.35 7.88 5.60
CA ARG A 293 -29.25 8.67 6.46
C ARG A 293 -28.80 10.13 6.61
N VAL A 294 -27.50 10.36 6.85
CA VAL A 294 -26.95 11.73 6.95
C VAL A 294 -27.10 12.48 5.63
N LEU A 295 -26.87 11.81 4.48
CA LEU A 295 -27.07 12.43 3.17
C LEU A 295 -28.54 12.74 2.90
N GLY A 296 -29.47 11.87 3.32
CA GLY A 296 -30.91 12.14 3.25
C GLY A 296 -31.33 13.41 4.01
N LEU A 297 -30.78 13.64 5.21
CA LEU A 297 -31.10 14.83 6.03
C LEU A 297 -30.70 16.15 5.36
N ILE A 298 -29.65 16.16 4.53
CA ILE A 298 -29.18 17.38 3.84
C ILE A 298 -30.22 17.90 2.84
N HIS A 299 -31.04 17.02 2.27
CA HIS A 299 -32.07 17.40 1.30
C HIS A 299 -33.27 18.10 1.95
N SER A 300 -33.38 18.04 3.26
CA SER A 300 -34.42 18.74 4.04
C SER A 300 -33.87 20.01 4.70
N ARG A 301 -34.75 20.95 5.05
CA ARG A 301 -34.35 22.19 5.74
C ARG A 301 -34.19 21.97 7.26
N PRO A 302 -33.26 22.66 7.95
CA PRO A 302 -33.09 22.51 9.40
C PRO A 302 -34.36 22.83 10.22
N GLN A 303 -35.20 23.74 9.74
CA GLN A 303 -36.45 24.13 10.40
C GLN A 303 -37.44 22.96 10.54
N ALA A 304 -37.41 22.00 9.61
CA ALA A 304 -38.27 20.81 9.67
C ALA A 304 -37.99 19.92 10.90
N TYR A 305 -36.82 20.10 11.53
CA TYR A 305 -36.39 19.36 12.72
C TYR A 305 -36.36 20.25 13.98
N GLY A 306 -37.07 21.38 13.96
CA GLY A 306 -37.12 22.31 15.09
C GLY A 306 -35.82 23.08 15.35
N ILE A 307 -34.90 23.11 14.38
CA ILE A 307 -33.63 23.83 14.50
C ILE A 307 -33.80 25.22 13.91
N ASN A 308 -33.72 26.26 14.75
CA ASN A 308 -33.83 27.66 14.35
C ASN A 308 -32.55 28.16 13.63
N ARG A 309 -32.28 27.63 12.44
CA ARG A 309 -31.18 28.03 11.55
C ARG A 309 -31.59 27.91 10.08
N ALA A 310 -31.05 28.81 9.25
CA ALA A 310 -31.27 28.78 7.80
C ALA A 310 -30.45 27.72 7.06
N SER A 311 -29.34 27.24 7.64
CA SER A 311 -28.43 26.27 7.02
C SER A 311 -27.89 25.23 7.99
N TRP A 312 -27.53 24.07 7.45
CA TRP A 312 -26.95 22.96 8.21
C TRP A 312 -25.53 23.25 8.66
N ASN A 313 -25.23 22.89 9.91
CA ASN A 313 -23.89 22.70 10.43
C ASN A 313 -23.71 21.25 10.94
N HIS A 314 -22.47 20.81 11.18
CA HIS A 314 -22.20 19.42 11.62
C HIS A 314 -22.89 19.06 12.95
N ALA A 315 -23.09 20.01 13.86
CA ALA A 315 -23.77 19.78 15.13
C ALA A 315 -25.28 19.60 14.96
N SER A 316 -25.92 20.47 14.18
CA SER A 316 -27.35 20.40 13.86
C SER A 316 -27.69 19.12 13.12
N LEU A 317 -26.83 18.65 12.20
CA LEU A 317 -27.02 17.37 11.53
C LEU A 317 -26.90 16.20 12.51
N ALA A 318 -25.99 16.25 13.49
CA ALA A 318 -25.90 15.22 14.52
C ALA A 318 -27.14 15.20 15.43
N THR A 319 -27.69 16.37 15.76
CA THR A 319 -28.94 16.48 16.55
C THR A 319 -30.14 15.97 15.76
N ALA A 320 -30.32 16.39 14.52
CA ALA A 320 -31.41 15.92 13.65
C ALA A 320 -31.31 14.41 13.41
N TYR A 321 -30.10 13.88 13.22
CA TYR A 321 -29.87 12.44 13.10
C TYR A 321 -30.31 11.68 14.36
N LYS A 322 -30.00 12.20 15.56
CA LYS A 322 -30.44 11.61 16.83
C LYS A 322 -31.97 11.62 16.95
N GLN A 323 -32.64 12.70 16.56
CA GLN A 323 -34.09 12.83 16.62
C GLN A 323 -34.82 11.89 15.66
N CYS A 324 -34.29 11.67 14.45
CA CYS A 324 -34.98 10.85 13.44
C CYS A 324 -34.73 9.35 13.58
N TYR A 325 -33.55 8.96 14.09
CA TYR A 325 -33.08 7.57 14.01
C TYR A 325 -32.68 6.97 15.37
N GLU A 326 -32.89 7.70 16.48
CA GLU A 326 -32.59 7.29 17.86
C GLU A 326 -31.15 6.79 18.11
N GLU A 327 -30.24 7.15 17.20
CA GLU A 327 -28.84 6.75 17.25
C GLU A 327 -27.93 7.98 17.33
N THR A 328 -26.88 7.92 18.14
CA THR A 328 -25.94 9.03 18.28
C THR A 328 -24.82 8.96 17.24
N ILE A 329 -24.50 10.11 16.66
CA ILE A 329 -23.35 10.29 15.76
C ILE A 329 -22.54 11.49 16.21
N SER A 330 -21.21 11.37 16.22
CA SER A 330 -20.34 12.49 16.57
C SER A 330 -20.24 13.50 15.43
N LYS A 331 -20.08 14.79 15.78
CA LYS A 331 -19.91 15.90 14.81
C LYS A 331 -18.77 15.63 13.81
N ALA A 332 -17.67 15.04 14.29
CA ALA A 332 -16.52 14.66 13.46
C ALA A 332 -16.84 13.55 12.45
N THR A 333 -17.71 12.60 12.83
CA THR A 333 -18.14 11.52 11.92
C THR A 333 -19.04 12.07 10.83
N VAL A 334 -19.99 12.96 11.16
CA VAL A 334 -20.80 13.69 10.18
C VAL A 334 -19.91 14.46 9.21
N GLY A 335 -18.93 15.22 9.71
CA GLY A 335 -17.98 15.96 8.87
C GLY A 335 -17.19 15.07 7.91
N ARG A 336 -16.68 13.92 8.38
CA ARG A 336 -16.01 12.93 7.50
C ARG A 336 -16.94 12.35 6.45
N ILE A 337 -18.18 12.05 6.81
CA ILE A 337 -19.19 11.51 5.89
C ILE A 337 -19.45 12.52 4.76
N LEU A 338 -19.69 13.79 5.11
CA LEU A 338 -19.93 14.87 4.15
C LEU A 338 -18.73 15.08 3.23
N GLN A 339 -17.52 15.15 3.80
CA GLN A 339 -16.29 15.35 3.04
C GLN A 339 -16.03 14.18 2.06
N LYS A 340 -16.21 12.93 2.51
CA LYS A 340 -16.07 11.75 1.64
C LYS A 340 -17.15 11.69 0.55
N ALA A 341 -18.33 12.24 0.80
CA ALA A 341 -19.39 12.36 -0.19
C ALA A 341 -19.22 13.58 -1.12
N GLY A 342 -18.16 14.37 -0.96
CA GLY A 342 -17.85 15.52 -1.82
C GLY A 342 -18.51 16.84 -1.40
N TYR A 343 -19.26 16.87 -0.29
CA TYR A 343 -19.87 18.09 0.21
C TYR A 343 -18.85 18.97 0.93
N LYS A 344 -18.88 20.27 0.65
CA LYS A 344 -18.09 21.30 1.33
C LYS A 344 -19.02 22.44 1.72
N ILE A 345 -18.82 22.99 2.92
CA ILE A 345 -19.50 24.22 3.33
C ILE A 345 -18.93 25.37 2.49
N LYS A 346 -19.76 25.98 1.65
CA LYS A 346 -19.40 27.15 0.84
C LYS A 346 -20.23 28.35 1.30
N LYS A 347 -19.62 29.54 1.29
CA LYS A 347 -20.34 30.80 1.53
C LYS A 347 -21.20 31.11 0.30
N ALA A 348 -22.46 31.47 0.51
CA ALA A 348 -23.30 31.93 -0.58
C ALA A 348 -22.67 33.19 -1.23
N ARG A 349 -22.54 33.18 -2.55
CA ARG A 349 -22.10 34.35 -3.30
C ARG A 349 -23.32 35.25 -3.51
N ARG A 350 -23.18 36.55 -3.22
CA ARG A 350 -24.17 37.54 -3.68
C ARG A 350 -24.01 37.66 -5.19
N VAL A 351 -25.04 37.23 -5.93
CA VAL A 351 -25.13 37.42 -7.37
C VAL A 351 -26.12 38.56 -7.58
N LEU A 352 -25.69 39.60 -8.31
CA LEU A 352 -26.59 40.65 -8.75
C LEU A 352 -27.57 40.01 -9.74
N SER A 353 -28.85 40.01 -9.41
CA SER A 353 -29.93 39.63 -10.31
C SER A 353 -30.76 40.89 -10.53
N SER A 354 -31.03 41.22 -11.80
CA SER A 354 -31.92 42.33 -12.12
C SER A 354 -33.35 41.95 -11.72
N PRO A 355 -34.06 42.78 -10.95
CA PRO A 355 -35.47 42.55 -10.60
C PRO A 355 -36.44 42.92 -11.74
N ASP A 356 -35.92 43.33 -12.91
CA ASP A 356 -36.70 43.80 -14.05
C ASP A 356 -37.43 42.65 -14.77
N PRO A 357 -38.77 42.67 -14.88
CA PRO A 357 -39.54 41.67 -15.61
C PRO A 357 -39.15 41.56 -17.09
N GLU A 358 -38.70 42.66 -17.70
CA GLU A 358 -38.32 42.75 -19.13
C GLU A 358 -36.80 42.65 -19.33
N TYR A 359 -36.05 42.17 -18.33
CA TYR A 359 -34.58 42.12 -18.37
C TYR A 359 -34.04 41.47 -19.65
N ARG A 360 -34.66 40.37 -20.11
CA ARG A 360 -34.23 39.65 -21.32
C ARG A 360 -34.41 40.51 -22.57
N GLU A 361 -35.56 41.16 -22.72
CA GLU A 361 -35.88 41.99 -23.89
C GLU A 361 -34.95 43.20 -23.97
N LYS A 362 -34.65 43.83 -22.83
CA LYS A 362 -33.71 44.97 -22.77
C LYS A 362 -32.28 44.53 -23.08
N VAL A 363 -31.86 43.36 -22.61
CA VAL A 363 -30.54 42.80 -22.96
C VAL A 363 -30.46 42.48 -24.45
N ASP A 364 -31.49 41.84 -25.01
CA ASP A 364 -31.53 41.50 -26.44
C ASP A 364 -31.55 42.75 -27.33
N LEU A 365 -32.26 43.81 -26.92
CA LEU A 365 -32.22 45.10 -27.58
C LEU A 365 -30.81 45.70 -27.57
N VAL A 366 -30.14 45.75 -26.41
CA VAL A 366 -28.76 46.24 -26.28
C VAL A 366 -27.80 45.43 -27.17
N LEU A 367 -27.91 44.10 -27.17
CA LEU A 367 -27.06 43.23 -27.99
C LEU A 367 -27.31 43.41 -29.49
N THR A 368 -28.57 43.61 -29.90
CA THR A 368 -28.94 43.84 -31.30
C THR A 368 -28.41 45.18 -31.78
N THR A 369 -28.58 46.24 -30.98
CA THR A 369 -28.04 47.58 -31.28
C THR A 369 -26.52 47.56 -31.38
N LEU A 370 -25.83 46.82 -30.50
CA LEU A 370 -24.37 46.70 -30.53
C LEU A 370 -23.87 45.95 -31.77
N ARG A 371 -24.61 44.94 -32.26
CA ARG A 371 -24.26 44.18 -33.47
C ARG A 371 -24.49 44.95 -34.77
N ASN A 372 -25.47 45.85 -34.79
CA ASN A 372 -25.89 46.59 -35.99
C ASN A 372 -25.36 48.04 -36.04
N LEU A 373 -24.37 48.36 -35.20
CA LEU A 373 -23.79 49.70 -35.09
C LEU A 373 -23.11 50.13 -36.40
N GLN A 374 -23.44 51.31 -36.91
CA GLN A 374 -22.82 51.83 -38.14
C GLN A 374 -21.42 52.41 -37.87
N PRO A 375 -20.54 52.50 -38.89
CA PRO A 375 -19.16 53.01 -38.71
C PRO A 375 -19.03 54.45 -38.19
N ASN A 376 -20.09 55.25 -38.27
CA ASN A 376 -20.18 56.62 -37.78
C ASN A 376 -20.98 56.77 -36.47
N GLU A 377 -21.40 55.66 -35.85
CA GLU A 377 -22.16 55.65 -34.60
C GLU A 377 -21.27 55.21 -33.42
N LEU A 378 -21.57 55.76 -32.25
CA LEU A 378 -20.86 55.44 -31.01
C LEU A 378 -21.85 54.92 -29.97
N PHE A 379 -21.50 53.81 -29.33
CA PHE A 379 -22.30 53.21 -28.25
C PHE A 379 -21.54 53.32 -26.93
N PHE A 380 -22.18 53.90 -25.91
CA PHE A 380 -21.58 54.09 -24.60
C PHE A 380 -22.38 53.39 -23.50
N PHE A 381 -21.69 52.66 -22.63
CA PHE A 381 -22.22 52.21 -21.35
C PHE A 381 -21.84 53.23 -20.28
N ILE A 382 -22.83 53.86 -19.66
CA ILE A 382 -22.63 54.86 -18.62
C ILE A 382 -23.11 54.30 -17.29
N ASP A 383 -22.27 54.37 -16.26
CA ASP A 383 -22.63 53.96 -14.90
C ASP A 383 -22.03 54.91 -13.87
N GLU A 384 -22.69 54.98 -12.70
CA GLU A 384 -22.28 55.82 -11.58
C GLU A 384 -21.91 54.97 -10.37
N LEU A 385 -20.71 55.20 -9.85
CA LEU A 385 -20.23 54.61 -8.63
C LEU A 385 -20.21 55.67 -7.52
N GLY A 386 -21.22 55.68 -6.65
CA GLY A 386 -21.19 56.59 -5.51
C GLY A 386 -22.48 56.71 -4.69
N PRO A 387 -22.43 57.48 -3.59
CA PRO A 387 -21.29 58.28 -3.10
C PRO A 387 -20.27 57.46 -2.29
N LEU A 388 -19.02 57.42 -2.77
CA LEU A 388 -17.90 56.77 -2.09
C LEU A 388 -17.37 57.66 -0.98
N ARG A 389 -17.37 57.17 0.27
CA ARG A 389 -16.85 57.93 1.42
C ARG A 389 -15.32 57.98 1.37
N VAL A 390 -14.74 59.16 1.51
CA VAL A 390 -13.28 59.32 1.63
C VAL A 390 -12.87 59.01 3.05
N LYS A 391 -12.42 57.76 3.27
CA LYS A 391 -11.94 57.25 4.56
C LYS A 391 -10.86 56.19 4.34
N LYS A 392 -10.09 55.84 5.37
CA LYS A 392 -9.17 54.69 5.28
C LYS A 392 -10.00 53.41 5.20
N TYR A 393 -9.81 52.64 4.13
CA TYR A 393 -10.35 51.29 4.01
C TYR A 393 -9.26 50.28 4.40
N GLY A 394 -9.66 49.10 4.87
CA GLY A 394 -8.72 48.02 5.10
C GLY A 394 -7.99 47.62 3.82
N GLY A 395 -6.81 47.01 3.96
CA GLY A 395 -5.98 46.62 2.83
C GLY A 395 -4.80 45.76 3.26
N ARG A 396 -3.88 45.52 2.32
CA ARG A 396 -2.59 44.89 2.61
C ARG A 396 -1.54 46.00 2.73
N GLY A 397 -0.67 45.89 3.71
CA GLY A 397 0.47 46.78 3.90
C GLY A 397 1.67 45.98 4.40
N ILE A 398 2.87 46.48 4.14
CA ILE A 398 4.09 45.93 4.73
C ILE A 398 4.16 46.45 6.17
N VAL A 399 4.04 45.54 7.13
CA VAL A 399 4.11 45.81 8.56
C VAL A 399 5.06 44.79 9.19
N HIS A 400 5.75 45.21 10.24
CA HIS A 400 6.64 44.34 11.00
C HIS A 400 5.84 43.22 11.68
N GLU A 401 6.42 42.02 11.81
CA GLU A 401 5.72 40.80 12.29
C GLU A 401 5.05 40.98 13.67
N ARG A 402 5.59 41.88 14.50
CA ARG A 402 5.09 42.16 15.86
C ARG A 402 3.94 43.17 15.90
N ASP A 403 3.67 43.88 14.80
CA ASP A 403 2.69 44.96 14.75
C ASP A 403 1.41 44.52 14.03
N VAL A 404 0.26 44.85 14.60
CA VAL A 404 -1.04 44.56 13.98
C VAL A 404 -1.43 45.71 13.06
N HIS A 405 -1.61 45.44 11.77
CA HIS A 405 -2.16 46.41 10.83
C HIS A 405 -3.63 46.71 11.19
N THR A 406 -3.87 47.87 11.81
CA THR A 406 -5.19 48.29 12.25
C THR A 406 -5.67 49.52 11.48
N VAL A 407 -6.96 49.54 11.16
CA VAL A 407 -7.65 50.71 10.61
C VAL A 407 -8.79 51.06 11.56
N PRO A 408 -8.89 52.31 12.05
CA PRO A 408 -9.97 52.72 12.93
C PRO A 408 -11.35 52.48 12.30
N GLN A 409 -12.22 51.76 13.00
CA GLN A 409 -13.60 51.50 12.57
C GLN A 409 -14.41 52.81 12.53
N GLU A 410 -14.23 53.66 13.55
CA GLU A 410 -14.78 55.00 13.63
C GLU A 410 -13.71 56.02 13.26
N GLN A 411 -13.98 56.79 12.20
CA GLN A 411 -13.08 57.83 11.68
C GLN A 411 -13.91 58.93 11.02
N PRO A 412 -13.49 60.20 11.12
CA PRO A 412 -14.15 61.30 10.44
C PRO A 412 -14.08 61.11 8.93
N ASN A 413 -15.21 61.26 8.24
CA ASN A 413 -15.26 61.20 6.78
C ASN A 413 -14.73 62.52 6.18
N LYS A 414 -13.79 62.44 5.25
CA LYS A 414 -13.26 63.62 4.54
C LYS A 414 -14.12 64.03 3.34
N GLY A 415 -15.44 63.85 3.46
CA GLY A 415 -16.40 64.00 2.37
C GLY A 415 -16.68 62.69 1.61
N SER A 416 -17.34 62.82 0.47
CA SER A 416 -17.67 61.73 -0.44
C SER A 416 -17.51 62.17 -1.89
N VAL A 417 -17.16 61.23 -2.76
CA VAL A 417 -16.97 61.46 -4.21
C VAL A 417 -17.88 60.52 -4.96
N ILE A 418 -18.47 60.98 -6.07
CA ILE A 418 -19.15 60.15 -7.05
C ILE A 418 -18.21 60.02 -8.24
N MET A 419 -18.04 58.79 -8.75
CA MET A 419 -17.33 58.56 -9.99
C MET A 419 -18.34 58.15 -11.06
N SER A 420 -18.44 58.93 -12.13
CA SER A 420 -19.24 58.57 -13.30
C SER A 420 -18.29 58.05 -14.38
N GLY A 421 -18.56 56.86 -14.90
CA GLY A 421 -17.77 56.22 -15.94
C GLY A 421 -18.58 56.02 -17.21
N ALA A 422 -17.95 56.22 -18.36
CA ALA A 422 -18.48 55.90 -19.67
C ALA A 422 -17.50 54.97 -20.40
N LEU A 423 -17.96 53.78 -20.76
CA LEU A 423 -17.23 52.82 -21.60
C LEU A 423 -17.74 52.92 -23.03
N ASN A 424 -16.85 53.25 -23.97
CA ASN A 424 -17.13 53.15 -25.39
C ASN A 424 -17.07 51.67 -25.81
N ALA A 425 -18.17 51.11 -26.29
CA ALA A 425 -18.27 49.70 -26.67
C ALA A 425 -17.46 49.34 -27.92
N THR A 426 -17.22 50.31 -28.81
CA THR A 426 -16.51 50.11 -30.08
C THR A 426 -14.99 50.15 -29.91
N THR A 427 -14.49 51.15 -29.18
CA THR A 427 -13.05 51.33 -28.94
C THR A 427 -12.55 50.62 -27.69
N ASN A 428 -13.47 50.12 -26.85
CA ASN A 428 -13.19 49.55 -25.53
C ASN A 428 -12.41 50.50 -24.60
N GLN A 429 -12.54 51.81 -24.82
CA GLN A 429 -11.92 52.84 -24.00
C GLN A 429 -12.89 53.31 -22.91
N VAL A 430 -12.37 53.47 -21.70
CA VAL A 430 -13.12 53.97 -20.55
C VAL A 430 -12.71 55.41 -20.27
N SER A 431 -13.69 56.31 -20.17
CA SER A 431 -13.53 57.66 -19.66
C SER A 431 -14.26 57.77 -18.31
N TRP A 432 -13.67 58.45 -17.34
CA TRP A 432 -14.29 58.63 -16.02
C TRP A 432 -14.13 60.07 -15.54
N LEU A 433 -15.09 60.52 -14.76
CA LEU A 433 -15.09 61.83 -14.14
C LEU A 433 -15.47 61.71 -12.67
N TYR A 434 -14.77 62.48 -11.82
CA TYR A 434 -15.08 62.59 -10.41
C TYR A 434 -15.92 63.84 -10.17
N SER A 435 -17.03 63.67 -9.48
CA SER A 435 -17.92 64.75 -9.07
C SER A 435 -18.12 64.74 -7.55
N ILE A 436 -18.38 65.92 -7.01
CA ILE A 436 -18.79 66.05 -5.61
C ILE A 436 -20.30 65.80 -5.59
N PRO A 437 -20.82 64.91 -4.71
CA PRO A 437 -22.24 64.69 -4.59
C PRO A 437 -22.95 66.01 -4.28
N PRO A 438 -24.12 66.27 -4.89
CA PRO A 438 -24.85 67.50 -4.67
C PRO A 438 -25.09 67.70 -3.17
N GLN A 439 -24.71 68.88 -2.65
CA GLN A 439 -25.07 69.26 -1.29
C GLN A 439 -26.60 69.21 -1.20
N LYS A 440 -27.13 68.30 -0.37
CA LYS A 440 -28.55 68.36 -0.02
C LYS A 440 -28.81 69.75 0.56
N ILE A 441 -29.46 70.61 -0.22
CA ILE A 441 -30.08 71.82 0.30
C ILE A 441 -31.02 71.30 1.38
N ARG A 442 -30.69 71.56 2.65
CA ARG A 442 -31.64 71.42 3.75
C ARG A 442 -32.79 72.36 3.39
N ARG A 443 -33.88 71.82 2.84
CA ARG A 443 -35.17 72.50 2.89
C ARG A 443 -35.42 72.73 4.37
N ARG A 444 -35.35 73.99 4.79
CA ARG A 444 -35.77 74.45 6.12
C ARG A 444 -37.25 74.17 6.29
#